data_AF-A0A2P6MVE1-F1
#
_entry.id   AF-A0A2P6MVE1-F1
#
_cell.length_a   1.000
_cell.length_b   1.000
_cell.length_c   1.000
_cell.angle_alpha   90.00
_cell.angle_beta   90.00
_cell.angle_gamma   90.00
#
_symmetry.space_group_name_H-M   'P 1'
#
loop_
_entity.id
_entity.type
_entity.pdbx_description
1 polymer ?
#
loop_
_entity_poly.entity_id
_entity_poly.type
_entity_poly.pdbx_seq_one_letter_code
_entity_poly.pdbx_strand_id
1 'polypeptide(L)'
;MQRSPLMRPNAITRGISSLDIEDMCSKATTDEQRIAISKYALRILDRHNTCSLLLTSHKYHLTKLRDGCLRFISERGEEVLTGPAFRALNEDAVAIILTAGTGLASYVDEMIILDALVGWAEHHLNQRGLPSDSNHVSSVLSSLLYKVELPHLKAPLSPRRRSNSLEDPILLSLLIGEYELNYHCNEKAFVPFME
;
A
#
# COMPACT_ATOMS: atom_id res chain seq x y z
N MET A 1 -27.34 31.61 -20.03
CA MET A 1 -27.36 30.15 -19.76
C MET A 1 -26.37 29.46 -20.71
N GLN A 2 -25.11 29.34 -20.29
CA GLN A 2 -24.08 28.61 -21.05
C GLN A 2 -24.21 27.12 -20.72
N ARG A 3 -24.49 26.30 -21.74
CA ARG A 3 -24.51 24.83 -21.61
C ARG A 3 -23.07 24.34 -21.60
N SER A 4 -22.63 23.77 -20.49
CA SER A 4 -21.35 23.05 -20.39
C SER A 4 -21.28 21.95 -21.44
N PRO A 5 -20.14 21.74 -22.11
CA PRO A 5 -20.00 20.68 -23.08
C PRO A 5 -19.94 19.35 -22.32
N LEU A 6 -21.05 18.61 -22.41
CA LEU A 6 -21.07 17.17 -22.12
C LEU A 6 -19.92 16.53 -22.89
N MET A 7 -18.98 15.91 -22.17
CA MET A 7 -17.94 15.07 -22.75
C MET A 7 -18.61 14.04 -23.66
N ARG A 8 -18.49 14.25 -24.97
CA ARG A 8 -18.88 13.25 -25.96
C ARG A 8 -17.85 12.11 -25.87
N PRO A 9 -18.30 10.85 -25.72
CA PRO A 9 -17.40 9.71 -25.79
C PRO A 9 -17.06 9.47 -27.26
N ASN A 10 -16.12 10.24 -27.80
CA ASN A 10 -15.53 9.94 -29.10
C ASN A 10 -14.38 8.96 -28.90
N ALA A 11 -14.57 7.79 -29.49
CA ALA A 11 -13.60 6.72 -29.58
C ALA A 11 -12.26 7.24 -30.13
N ILE A 12 -11.22 7.13 -29.30
CA ILE A 12 -9.85 6.90 -29.76
C ILE A 12 -9.33 5.76 -28.91
N THR A 13 -9.07 4.63 -29.56
CA THR A 13 -8.34 3.44 -29.10
C THR A 13 -6.86 3.78 -28.83
N ARG A 14 -6.61 4.85 -28.09
CA ARG A 14 -5.34 5.08 -27.39
C ARG A 14 -5.64 4.65 -25.96
N GLY A 15 -4.86 3.71 -25.43
CA GLY A 15 -4.99 3.29 -24.03
C GLY A 15 -4.94 4.54 -23.17
N ILE A 16 -6.07 4.92 -22.59
CA ILE A 16 -6.16 6.09 -21.72
C ILE A 16 -5.30 5.76 -20.51
N SER A 17 -4.24 6.54 -20.35
CA SER A 17 -3.25 6.37 -19.31
C SER A 17 -3.77 6.92 -17.97
N SER A 18 -3.14 6.54 -16.87
CA SER A 18 -3.40 7.15 -15.57
C SER A 18 -3.21 8.68 -15.58
N LEU A 19 -2.31 9.19 -16.43
CA LEU A 19 -2.08 10.63 -16.62
C LEU A 19 -3.29 11.35 -17.23
N ASP A 20 -3.99 10.72 -18.16
CA ASP A 20 -5.19 11.29 -18.76
C ASP A 20 -6.31 11.43 -17.70
N ILE A 21 -6.43 10.46 -16.79
CA ILE A 21 -7.38 10.53 -15.68
C ILE A 21 -7.00 11.64 -14.71
N GLU A 22 -5.70 11.83 -14.43
CA GLU A 22 -5.23 12.93 -13.59
C GLU A 22 -5.58 14.29 -14.21
N ASP A 23 -5.34 14.48 -15.51
CA ASP A 23 -5.69 15.71 -16.23
C ASP A 23 -7.21 15.96 -16.17
N MET A 24 -8.04 14.93 -16.41
CA MET A 24 -9.49 15.03 -16.28
C MET A 24 -9.93 15.44 -14.87
N CYS A 25 -9.30 14.88 -13.82
CA CYS A 25 -9.59 15.23 -12.43
C CYS A 25 -9.23 16.68 -12.12
N SER A 26 -8.09 17.15 -12.62
CA SER A 26 -7.63 18.53 -12.42
C SER A 26 -8.60 19.57 -13.01
N LYS A 27 -9.28 19.22 -14.10
CA LYS A 27 -10.24 20.07 -14.82
C LYS A 27 -11.68 19.92 -14.31
N ALA A 28 -11.95 18.95 -13.44
CA ALA A 28 -13.30 18.67 -12.95
C ALA A 28 -13.74 19.73 -11.91
N THR A 29 -14.72 20.55 -12.29
CA THR A 29 -15.28 21.62 -11.45
C THR A 29 -16.59 21.21 -10.76
N THR A 30 -17.18 20.09 -11.15
CA THR A 30 -18.48 19.61 -10.63
C THR A 30 -18.38 18.19 -10.08
N ASP A 31 -19.26 17.87 -9.12
CA ASP A 31 -19.34 16.53 -8.56
C ASP A 31 -19.79 15.50 -9.60
N GLU A 32 -20.67 15.88 -10.53
CA GLU A 32 -21.10 15.01 -11.63
C GLU A 32 -19.92 14.57 -12.51
N GLN A 33 -19.01 15.49 -12.84
CA GLN A 33 -17.79 15.16 -13.57
C GLN A 33 -16.88 14.22 -12.78
N ARG A 34 -16.70 14.47 -11.48
CA ARG A 34 -15.91 13.61 -10.58
C ARG A 34 -16.48 12.20 -10.49
N ILE A 35 -17.81 12.07 -10.42
CA ILE A 35 -18.52 10.79 -10.45
C ILE A 35 -18.31 10.08 -11.79
N ALA A 36 -18.43 10.80 -12.91
CA ALA A 36 -18.24 10.23 -14.24
C ALA A 36 -16.79 9.74 -14.45
N ILE A 37 -15.80 10.52 -14.03
CA ILE A 37 -14.38 10.15 -14.06
C ILE A 37 -14.13 8.91 -13.21
N SER A 38 -14.64 8.89 -11.97
CA SER A 38 -14.50 7.73 -11.08
C SER A 38 -15.08 6.46 -11.70
N LYS A 39 -16.29 6.56 -12.30
CA LYS A 39 -16.94 5.42 -12.96
C LYS A 39 -16.17 4.93 -14.17
N TYR A 40 -15.58 5.84 -14.94
CA TYR A 40 -14.75 5.49 -16.08
C TYR A 40 -13.44 4.83 -15.66
N ALA A 41 -12.72 5.44 -14.70
CA ALA A 41 -11.48 4.91 -14.14
C ALA A 41 -11.64 3.49 -13.57
N LEU A 42 -12.74 3.23 -12.84
CA LEU A 42 -13.05 1.89 -12.33
C LEU A 42 -13.29 0.85 -13.43
N ARG A 43 -13.71 1.24 -14.64
CA ARG A 43 -13.93 0.30 -15.76
C ARG A 43 -12.64 -0.13 -16.43
N ILE A 44 -11.59 0.68 -16.32
CA ILE A 44 -10.29 0.41 -16.93
C ILE A 44 -9.25 -0.01 -15.88
N LEU A 45 -9.67 -0.22 -14.63
CA LEU A 45 -8.80 -0.58 -13.51
C LEU A 45 -8.12 -1.93 -13.77
N ASP A 46 -6.80 -1.96 -13.66
CA ASP A 46 -5.97 -3.16 -13.82
C ASP A 46 -4.75 -3.14 -12.88
N ARG A 47 -3.98 -4.23 -12.84
CA ARG A 47 -2.79 -4.36 -12.00
C ARG A 47 -1.67 -3.37 -12.31
N HIS A 48 -1.64 -2.79 -13.50
CA HIS A 48 -0.60 -1.87 -13.95
C HIS A 48 -0.94 -0.41 -13.61
N ASN A 49 -2.23 -0.06 -13.58
CA ASN A 49 -2.69 1.31 -13.35
C ASN A 49 -3.29 1.55 -11.96
N THR A 50 -3.65 0.50 -11.20
CA THR A 50 -4.32 0.62 -9.90
C THR A 50 -3.55 1.50 -8.92
N CYS A 51 -2.23 1.36 -8.82
CA CYS A 51 -1.39 2.16 -7.93
C CYS A 51 -1.46 3.66 -8.27
N SER A 52 -1.36 4.01 -9.55
CA SER A 52 -1.48 5.40 -10.01
C SER A 52 -2.89 5.95 -9.81
N LEU A 53 -3.93 5.15 -10.10
CA LEU A 53 -5.32 5.56 -9.89
C LEU A 53 -5.67 5.74 -8.42
N LEU A 54 -5.09 4.92 -7.52
CA LEU A 54 -5.22 5.11 -6.09
C LEU A 54 -4.66 6.48 -5.67
N LEU A 55 -3.45 6.81 -6.11
CA LEU A 55 -2.82 8.12 -5.87
C LEU A 55 -3.68 9.28 -6.39
N THR A 56 -4.13 9.21 -7.64
CA THR A 56 -5.01 10.23 -8.22
C THR A 56 -6.30 10.36 -7.42
N SER A 57 -6.92 9.23 -7.07
CA SER A 57 -8.17 9.24 -6.30
C SER A 57 -8.01 9.85 -4.92
N HIS A 58 -6.87 9.63 -4.27
CA HIS A 58 -6.56 10.24 -2.98
C HIS A 58 -6.36 11.76 -3.13
N LYS A 59 -5.53 12.18 -4.09
CA LYS A 59 -5.20 13.59 -4.38
C LYS A 59 -6.45 14.43 -4.71
N TYR A 60 -7.42 13.87 -5.44
CA TYR A 60 -8.64 14.57 -5.84
C TYR A 60 -9.88 14.21 -5.00
N HIS A 61 -9.69 13.50 -3.88
CA HIS A 61 -10.75 13.08 -2.96
C HIS A 61 -11.90 12.30 -3.64
N LEU A 62 -11.57 11.46 -4.63
CA LEU A 62 -12.51 10.59 -5.33
C LEU A 62 -12.75 9.30 -4.54
N THR A 63 -13.51 9.39 -3.45
CA THR A 63 -13.73 8.29 -2.49
C THR A 63 -14.14 6.98 -3.15
N LYS A 64 -15.13 6.99 -4.06
CA LYS A 64 -15.58 5.78 -4.76
C LYS A 64 -14.49 5.11 -5.60
N LEU A 65 -13.64 5.91 -6.27
CA LEU A 65 -12.52 5.37 -7.03
C LEU A 65 -11.46 4.81 -6.09
N ARG A 66 -11.14 5.54 -5.01
CA ARG A 66 -10.19 5.12 -3.99
C ARG A 66 -10.58 3.77 -3.40
N ASP A 67 -11.81 3.65 -2.94
CA ASP A 67 -12.31 2.43 -2.30
C ASP A 67 -12.36 1.26 -3.31
N GLY A 68 -12.67 1.53 -4.58
CA GLY A 68 -12.60 0.53 -5.64
C GLY A 68 -11.17 0.08 -5.98
N CYS A 69 -10.20 1.00 -5.98
CA CYS A 69 -8.77 0.66 -6.13
C CYS A 69 -8.30 -0.18 -4.95
N LEU A 70 -8.61 0.22 -3.72
CA LEU A 70 -8.25 -0.53 -2.51
C LEU A 70 -8.84 -1.94 -2.52
N ARG A 71 -10.12 -2.09 -2.90
CA ARG A 71 -10.74 -3.42 -3.05
C ARG A 71 -10.02 -4.26 -4.12
N PHE A 72 -9.68 -3.66 -5.26
CA PHE A 72 -8.92 -4.37 -6.31
C PHE A 72 -7.56 -4.84 -5.79
N ILE A 73 -6.85 -3.99 -5.03
CA ILE A 73 -5.58 -4.36 -4.40
C ILE A 73 -5.80 -5.50 -3.41
N SER A 74 -6.84 -5.48 -2.58
CA SER A 74 -7.12 -6.58 -1.67
C SER A 74 -7.38 -7.89 -2.42
N GLU A 75 -8.22 -7.87 -3.46
CA GLU A 75 -8.59 -9.07 -4.24
C GLU A 75 -7.47 -9.60 -5.15
N ARG A 76 -6.52 -8.74 -5.56
CA ARG A 76 -5.43 -9.05 -6.51
C ARG A 76 -4.06 -8.72 -5.94
N GLY A 77 -3.93 -8.71 -4.62
CA GLY A 77 -2.80 -8.06 -3.96
C GLY A 77 -1.47 -8.70 -4.28
N GLU A 78 -1.40 -10.03 -4.42
CA GLU A 78 -0.17 -10.69 -4.85
C GLU A 78 0.34 -10.18 -6.21
N GLU A 79 -0.54 -10.01 -7.20
CA GLU A 79 -0.16 -9.49 -8.53
C GLU A 79 0.25 -8.01 -8.48
N VAL A 80 -0.38 -7.22 -7.60
CA VAL A 80 -0.13 -5.78 -7.49
C VAL A 80 1.13 -5.49 -6.69
N LEU A 81 1.27 -6.11 -5.51
CA LEU A 81 2.35 -5.88 -4.55
C LEU A 81 3.70 -6.36 -5.09
N THR A 82 3.73 -7.45 -5.85
CA THR A 82 4.94 -7.94 -6.52
C THR A 82 5.30 -7.12 -7.78
N GLY A 83 4.37 -6.29 -8.25
CA GLY A 83 4.50 -5.51 -9.48
C GLY A 83 5.40 -4.27 -9.35
N PRO A 84 5.99 -3.80 -10.47
CA PRO A 84 6.82 -2.60 -10.48
C PRO A 84 6.03 -1.32 -10.14
N ALA A 85 4.72 -1.31 -10.39
CA ALA A 85 3.86 -0.19 -10.06
C ALA A 85 3.78 0.07 -8.55
N PHE A 86 3.82 -0.98 -7.73
CA PHE A 86 3.86 -0.85 -6.27
C PHE A 86 5.21 -0.33 -5.78
N ARG A 87 6.32 -0.84 -6.31
CA ARG A 87 7.67 -0.37 -5.95
C ARG A 87 7.89 1.12 -6.22
N ALA A 88 7.21 1.66 -7.23
CA ALA A 88 7.27 3.08 -7.60
C ALA A 88 6.42 4.01 -6.71
N LEU A 89 5.63 3.47 -5.76
CA LEU A 89 4.81 4.27 -4.86
C LEU A 89 5.66 5.06 -3.86
N ASN A 90 5.15 6.20 -3.40
CA ASN A 90 5.73 6.92 -2.26
C ASN A 90 5.24 6.32 -0.93
N GLU A 91 5.88 6.72 0.18
CA GLU A 91 5.58 6.21 1.53
C GLU A 91 4.11 6.43 1.92
N ASP A 92 3.54 7.59 1.59
CA ASP A 92 2.14 7.90 1.88
C ASP A 92 1.17 6.93 1.18
N ALA A 93 1.43 6.59 -0.08
CA ALA A 93 0.59 5.66 -0.83
C ALA A 93 0.68 4.24 -0.29
N VAL A 94 1.89 3.80 0.06
CA VAL A 94 2.08 2.50 0.72
C VAL A 94 1.33 2.49 2.05
N ALA A 95 1.46 3.54 2.86
CA ALA A 95 0.71 3.66 4.10
C ALA A 95 -0.81 3.61 3.88
N ILE A 96 -1.34 4.26 2.82
CA ILE A 96 -2.77 4.17 2.47
C ILE A 96 -3.18 2.73 2.16
N ILE A 97 -2.39 1.99 1.39
CA ILE A 97 -2.68 0.58 1.05
C ILE A 97 -2.68 -0.28 2.31
N LEU A 98 -1.70 -0.08 3.18
CA LEU A 98 -1.53 -0.86 4.40
C LEU A 98 -2.58 -0.55 5.49
N THR A 99 -3.05 0.70 5.55
CA THR A 99 -4.06 1.15 6.54
C THR A 99 -5.48 1.06 6.02
N ALA A 100 -5.68 0.71 4.75
CA ALA A 100 -6.99 0.57 4.10
C ALA A 100 -7.77 -0.66 4.58
N GLY A 101 -8.03 -0.70 5.89
CA GLY A 101 -8.77 -1.76 6.56
C GLY A 101 -8.05 -3.10 6.57
N THR A 102 -8.49 -3.97 7.45
CA THR A 102 -8.01 -5.35 7.67
C THR A 102 -8.15 -6.29 6.47
N GLY A 103 -8.54 -5.77 5.31
CA GLY A 103 -8.79 -6.53 4.10
C GLY A 103 -7.53 -7.12 3.48
N LEU A 104 -6.42 -6.39 3.41
CA LEU A 104 -5.25 -6.86 2.64
C LEU A 104 -4.71 -8.20 3.16
N ALA A 105 -4.48 -8.31 4.49
CA ALA A 105 -4.05 -9.55 5.14
C ALA A 105 -5.12 -10.65 5.14
N SER A 106 -6.38 -10.33 4.82
CA SER A 106 -7.45 -11.34 4.68
C SER A 106 -7.40 -12.06 3.33
N TYR A 107 -6.76 -11.48 2.30
CA TYR A 107 -6.72 -12.02 0.94
C TYR A 107 -5.31 -12.36 0.46
N VAL A 108 -4.28 -11.78 1.08
CA VAL A 108 -2.88 -11.94 0.68
C VAL A 108 -2.09 -12.48 1.86
N ASP A 109 -1.19 -13.43 1.58
CA ASP A 109 -0.26 -13.96 2.59
C ASP A 109 0.58 -12.81 3.19
N GLU A 110 0.66 -12.77 4.53
CA GLU A 110 1.42 -11.75 5.25
C GLU A 110 2.91 -11.74 4.83
N MET A 111 3.47 -12.89 4.47
CA MET A 111 4.84 -12.98 3.96
C MET A 111 4.99 -12.26 2.61
N ILE A 112 3.99 -12.36 1.72
CA ILE A 112 4.01 -11.63 0.43
C ILE A 112 3.93 -10.12 0.67
N ILE A 113 3.15 -9.70 1.67
CA ILE A 113 3.06 -8.29 2.06
C ILE A 113 4.42 -7.81 2.58
N LEU A 114 5.05 -8.56 3.48
CA LEU A 114 6.38 -8.23 4.02
C LEU A 114 7.45 -8.18 2.92
N ASP A 115 7.52 -9.19 2.06
CA ASP A 115 8.49 -9.24 0.96
C ASP A 115 8.31 -8.06 0.00
N ALA A 116 7.06 -7.69 -0.31
CA ALA A 116 6.76 -6.53 -1.14
C ALA A 116 7.21 -5.23 -0.47
N LEU A 117 7.04 -5.09 0.85
CA LEU A 117 7.49 -3.92 1.60
C LEU A 117 9.02 -3.83 1.65
N VAL A 118 9.72 -4.94 1.90
CA VAL A 118 11.19 -5.01 1.83
C VAL A 118 11.66 -4.58 0.43
N GLY A 119 11.10 -5.19 -0.63
CA GLY A 119 11.47 -4.82 -2.00
C GLY A 119 11.14 -3.37 -2.37
N TRP A 120 10.08 -2.78 -1.79
CA TRP A 120 9.78 -1.36 -1.92
C TRP A 120 10.83 -0.49 -1.19
N ALA A 121 11.19 -0.83 0.04
CA ALA A 121 12.15 -0.08 0.84
C ALA A 121 13.55 -0.11 0.22
N GLU A 122 14.01 -1.28 -0.22
CA GLU A 122 15.27 -1.44 -0.96
C GLU A 122 15.28 -0.59 -2.24
N HIS A 123 14.18 -0.59 -2.99
CA HIS A 123 14.06 0.23 -4.20
C HIS A 123 14.21 1.73 -3.90
N HIS A 124 13.55 2.22 -2.85
CA HIS A 124 13.65 3.62 -2.43
C HIS A 124 15.02 4.01 -1.91
N LEU A 125 15.70 3.13 -1.16
CA LEU A 125 17.07 3.35 -0.71
C LEU A 125 18.02 3.45 -1.89
N ASN A 126 17.89 2.54 -2.87
CA ASN A 126 18.69 2.55 -4.09
C ASN A 126 18.49 3.82 -4.92
N GLN A 127 17.25 4.32 -5.06
CA GLN A 127 16.98 5.59 -5.74
C GLN A 127 17.64 6.80 -5.06
N ARG A 128 17.85 6.73 -3.73
CA ARG A 128 18.53 7.76 -2.94
C ARG A 128 20.04 7.58 -2.90
N GLY A 129 20.59 6.55 -3.53
CA GLY A 129 22.01 6.20 -3.47
C GLY A 129 22.47 5.72 -2.09
N LEU A 130 21.54 5.22 -1.27
CA LEU A 130 21.81 4.67 0.05
C LEU A 130 21.97 3.14 -0.02
N PRO A 131 22.77 2.53 0.87
CA PRO A 131 22.90 1.08 0.92
C PRO A 131 21.59 0.40 1.32
N SER A 132 21.25 -0.70 0.66
CA SER A 132 20.11 -1.57 0.99
C SER A 132 20.44 -2.59 2.08
N ASP A 133 21.21 -2.19 3.09
CA ASP A 133 21.49 -3.09 4.21
C ASP A 133 20.29 -3.19 5.17
N SER A 134 20.32 -4.21 6.03
CA SER A 134 19.25 -4.54 6.98
C SER A 134 18.85 -3.37 7.88
N ASN A 135 19.81 -2.53 8.29
CA ASN A 135 19.57 -1.42 9.21
C ASN A 135 18.80 -0.30 8.50
N HIS A 136 19.19 0.02 7.25
CA HIS A 136 18.52 1.06 6.47
C HIS A 136 17.11 0.61 6.05
N VAL A 137 16.96 -0.64 5.62
CA VAL A 137 15.65 -1.22 5.27
C VAL A 137 14.73 -1.19 6.50
N SER A 138 15.22 -1.65 7.65
CA SER A 138 14.45 -1.61 8.90
C SER A 138 14.07 -0.20 9.33
N SER A 139 14.99 0.76 9.20
CA SER A 139 14.69 2.17 9.50
C SER A 139 13.56 2.70 8.63
N VAL A 140 13.55 2.40 7.32
CA VAL A 140 12.50 2.84 6.40
C VAL A 140 11.17 2.13 6.70
N LEU A 141 11.21 0.83 6.99
CA LEU A 141 10.00 0.05 7.23
C LEU A 141 9.37 0.31 8.60
N SER A 142 10.16 0.72 9.60
CA SER A 142 9.66 0.95 10.96
C SER A 142 8.50 1.95 11.01
N SER A 143 8.47 2.97 10.14
CA SER A 143 7.39 3.96 10.04
C SER A 143 6.12 3.43 9.34
N LEU A 144 6.21 2.28 8.67
CA LEU A 144 5.12 1.64 7.96
C LEU A 144 4.57 0.44 8.72
N LEU A 145 5.44 -0.38 9.30
CA LEU A 145 5.07 -1.61 10.00
C LEU A 145 4.17 -1.35 11.20
N TYR A 146 4.38 -0.25 11.94
CA TYR A 146 3.48 0.12 13.05
C TYR A 146 2.03 0.40 12.59
N LYS A 147 1.83 0.69 11.29
CA LYS A 147 0.52 0.98 10.70
C LYS A 147 -0.16 -0.25 10.12
N VAL A 148 0.55 -1.37 9.96
CA VAL A 148 0.01 -2.61 9.41
C VAL A 148 -0.49 -3.49 10.54
N GLU A 149 -1.76 -3.89 10.48
CA GLU A 149 -2.23 -4.98 11.31
C GLU A 149 -1.92 -6.31 10.60
N LEU A 150 -0.89 -7.00 11.07
CA LEU A 150 -0.53 -8.35 10.65
C LEU A 150 -0.92 -9.36 11.75
N PRO A 151 -2.21 -9.77 11.81
CA PRO A 151 -2.72 -10.59 12.90
C PRO A 151 -2.05 -11.95 13.04
N HIS A 152 -1.55 -12.56 11.95
CA HIS A 152 -0.90 -13.87 12.01
C HIS A 152 0.56 -13.80 12.46
N LEU A 153 1.22 -12.65 12.26
CA LEU A 153 2.54 -12.34 12.82
C LEU A 153 2.51 -11.95 14.30
N LYS A 154 1.35 -11.63 14.88
CA LYS A 154 1.19 -11.32 16.32
C LYS A 154 1.28 -12.54 17.25
N ALA A 155 1.48 -13.75 16.75
CA ALA A 155 1.70 -14.89 17.62
C ALA A 155 3.12 -14.85 18.20
N PRO A 156 3.32 -15.01 19.53
CA PRO A 156 4.66 -15.32 20.03
C PRO A 156 5.08 -16.61 19.33
N LEU A 157 6.15 -16.54 18.54
CA LEU A 157 6.80 -17.71 17.98
C LEU A 157 7.26 -18.57 19.17
N SER A 158 6.39 -19.46 19.65
CA SER A 158 6.84 -20.61 20.41
C SER A 158 7.88 -21.31 19.54
N PRO A 159 9.07 -21.63 20.06
CA PRO A 159 10.14 -22.21 19.27
C PRO A 159 9.77 -23.64 18.88
N ARG A 160 8.94 -23.80 17.85
CA ARG A 160 8.66 -25.07 17.20
C ARG A 160 9.25 -25.05 15.79
N ARG A 161 10.46 -25.59 15.76
CA ARG A 161 11.14 -26.26 14.64
C ARG A 161 10.39 -26.33 13.29
N ARG A 162 11.06 -25.72 12.30
CA ARG A 162 11.29 -26.15 10.90
C ARG A 162 10.20 -25.87 9.85
N SER A 163 10.53 -24.93 8.96
CA SER A 163 10.75 -25.21 7.53
C SER A 163 11.91 -24.34 7.01
N ASN A 164 12.76 -24.90 6.15
CA ASN A 164 14.05 -24.36 5.73
C ASN A 164 13.90 -23.31 4.60
N SER A 165 13.24 -22.18 4.87
CA SER A 165 13.07 -21.13 3.84
C SER A 165 13.05 -19.69 4.37
N LEU A 166 13.46 -19.42 5.62
CA LEU A 166 13.87 -18.07 6.03
C LEU A 166 15.39 -17.99 5.92
N GLU A 167 15.89 -17.84 4.69
CA GLU A 167 17.30 -17.48 4.46
C GLU A 167 17.51 -15.97 4.39
N ASP A 168 16.45 -15.16 4.51
CA ASP A 168 16.59 -13.71 4.47
C ASP A 168 16.89 -13.14 5.87
N PRO A 169 18.14 -12.75 6.16
CA PRO A 169 18.52 -12.16 7.44
C PRO A 169 17.78 -10.84 7.72
N ILE A 170 17.27 -10.16 6.68
CA ILE A 170 16.53 -8.90 6.83
C ILE A 170 15.17 -9.17 7.45
N LEU A 171 14.42 -10.15 6.94
CA LEU A 171 13.12 -10.55 7.52
C LEU A 171 13.29 -11.06 8.95
N LEU A 172 14.32 -11.86 9.21
CA LEU A 172 14.66 -12.28 10.58
C LEU A 172 14.99 -11.10 11.47
N SER A 173 15.76 -10.11 11.01
CA SER A 173 16.09 -8.92 11.79
C SER A 173 14.89 -8.02 12.08
N LEU A 174 13.95 -7.91 11.13
CA LEU A 174 12.70 -7.15 11.29
C LEU A 174 11.80 -7.83 12.33
N LEU A 175 11.63 -9.16 12.22
CA LEU A 175 10.84 -9.97 13.15
C LEU A 175 11.46 -10.00 14.55
N ILE A 176 12.78 -10.04 14.65
CA ILE A 176 13.52 -10.01 15.94
C ILE A 176 13.52 -8.58 16.53
N GLY A 177 13.67 -7.54 15.71
CA GLY A 177 13.66 -6.15 16.13
C GLY A 177 12.30 -5.67 16.65
N GLU A 178 11.20 -6.13 16.05
CA GLU A 178 9.85 -5.91 16.61
C GLU A 178 9.66 -6.63 17.97
N TYR A 179 10.36 -7.74 18.19
CA TYR A 179 10.36 -8.45 19.46
C TYR A 179 11.03 -7.62 20.57
N GLU A 180 12.16 -6.97 20.30
CA GLU A 180 12.85 -6.11 21.27
C GLU A 180 12.06 -4.82 21.56
N LEU A 181 11.43 -4.21 20.55
CA LEU A 181 10.60 -3.01 20.71
C LEU A 181 9.31 -3.28 21.50
N ASN A 182 8.63 -4.42 21.26
CA ASN A 182 7.43 -4.78 22.01
C ASN A 182 7.72 -5.18 23.47
N TYR A 183 8.88 -5.78 23.74
CA TYR A 183 9.28 -6.08 25.12
C TYR A 183 9.63 -4.81 25.92
N HIS A 184 10.31 -3.84 25.31
CA HIS A 184 10.66 -2.58 26.00
C HIS A 184 9.47 -1.62 26.20
N CYS A 185 8.43 -1.69 25.36
CA CYS A 185 7.19 -0.95 25.59
C CYS A 185 6.30 -1.59 26.66
N ASN A 186 6.31 -2.91 26.85
CA ASN A 186 5.47 -3.58 27.86
C ASN A 186 6.05 -3.58 29.28
N GLU A 187 7.37 -3.44 29.47
CA GLU A 187 7.95 -3.37 30.82
C GLU A 187 7.68 -2.05 31.55
N LYS A 188 7.25 -0.98 30.86
CA LYS A 188 6.94 0.32 31.49
C LYS A 188 5.47 0.49 31.91
N ALA A 189 4.62 -0.52 31.73
CA ALA A 189 3.19 -0.44 32.07
C ALA A 189 2.78 -1.22 33.33
N PHE A 190 3.71 -1.80 34.09
CA PHE A 190 3.42 -2.48 35.36
C PHE A 190 3.74 -1.60 36.56
N VAL A 191 2.81 -0.68 36.90
CA VAL A 191 2.74 -0.12 38.25
C VAL A 191 1.85 -1.07 39.07
N PRO A 192 2.36 -1.73 40.12
CA PRO A 192 1.50 -2.54 40.97
C PRO A 192 0.66 -1.60 41.85
N PHE A 193 -0.65 -1.61 41.64
CA PHE A 193 -1.62 -1.17 42.65
C PHE A 193 -1.47 -2.12 43.85
N MET A 194 -0.88 -1.63 44.95
CA MET A 194 -1.10 -2.21 46.27
C MET A 194 -2.11 -1.33 47.01
N GLU A 195 -3.08 -2.00 47.63
CA GLU A 195 -4.05 -1.47 48.61
C GLU A 195 -3.37 -0.82 49.82
#